data_AF-A0A7C7WTK4-F1
#
_entry.id   AF-A0A7C7WTK4-F1
#
_cell.length_a   1.000
_cell.length_b   1.000
_cell.length_c   1.000
_cell.angle_alpha   90.00
_cell.angle_beta   90.00
_cell.angle_gamma   90.00
#
_symmetry.space_group_name_H-M   'P 1'
#
loop_
_entity.id
_entity.type
_entity.pdbx_description
1 polymer ?
#
loop_
_entity_poly.entity_id
_entity_poly.type
_entity_poly.pdbx_seq_one_letter_code
_entity_poly.pdbx_strand_id
1 'polypeptide(L)'
;MGTPIQAMIWELWRTSRVSLLIRSTWMLAIVVLVQCYLSFTSVAVDDPQTQVFVGISIVILVAMSIASPLWIVEIDRTVLGFSFRLGFTRPVTTTTLVAVPMLYTIVTSVFCYLLSASLLGWFSGTSMPLVAQATIVASVVTCFVAATWTPTTHAGKAMSLLTVGILMIGCSLLFHSQHNTSTPILYAMGDPEYFNMGWRHYAVILATPLLAFVVTVRAVDRQRHGERQRIGTRRRLIFAATPKRLPPFRNRFTAQCWYEMRNCGLAVFLGGLVVASLVLTFVSIVSRLDPGWDAAPVVWLVALVVCPFVCQLIAADRALGIRRRHGAISYSSFDATRAMSSDRLIASKLLVIAACSLVGWSSMAIAAGLHSILADNWHLWGRIGEAASRLVGGVPVYWWVAALLSTPLLYISSSTILLAFGLWAPRHGKSFSTVAIILYAHGILAIWDANHDWMLRHLWTACGYTLAVVIVAGCLITLRRASAAGLLGKWLFGSAFCLWIVYVVLMISLSLNVESADKFPLAAIVLGGSLLLVPLAATAAAPLALASYRHG
;
A
#
# COMPACT_ATOMS: atom_id res chain seq x y z
N MET A 1 -36.43 0.45 12.42
CA MET A 1 -35.52 -0.72 12.46
C MET A 1 -36.01 -1.63 13.57
N GLY A 2 -36.47 -2.83 13.26
CA GLY A 2 -37.21 -3.69 14.21
C GLY A 2 -36.36 -4.70 14.97
N THR A 3 -35.13 -4.99 14.53
CA THR A 3 -34.26 -6.00 15.17
C THR A 3 -32.82 -5.48 15.35
N PRO A 4 -32.07 -5.99 16.36
CA PRO A 4 -30.67 -5.61 16.58
C PRO A 4 -29.77 -5.93 15.39
N ILE A 5 -30.07 -7.00 14.65
CA ILE A 5 -29.36 -7.38 13.42
C ILE A 5 -29.53 -6.29 12.35
N GLN A 6 -30.75 -5.81 12.12
CA GLN A 6 -31.00 -4.72 11.15
C GLN A 6 -30.25 -3.44 11.53
N ALA A 7 -30.22 -3.08 12.82
CA ALA A 7 -29.50 -1.91 13.30
C ALA A 7 -27.98 -2.04 13.06
N MET A 8 -27.40 -3.22 13.33
CA MET A 8 -25.99 -3.50 13.07
C MET A 8 -25.66 -3.47 11.57
N ILE A 9 -26.49 -4.09 10.71
CA ILE A 9 -26.30 -4.06 9.26
C ILE A 9 -26.37 -2.62 8.73
N TRP A 10 -27.34 -1.83 9.20
CA TRP A 10 -27.46 -0.43 8.78
C TRP A 10 -26.25 0.41 9.19
N GLU A 11 -25.73 0.21 10.40
CA GLU A 11 -24.53 0.88 10.88
C GLU A 11 -23.29 0.50 10.06
N LEU A 12 -23.11 -0.80 9.78
CA LEU A 12 -22.03 -1.31 8.92
C LEU A 12 -22.14 -0.75 7.50
N TRP A 13 -23.33 -0.72 6.92
CA TRP A 13 -23.58 -0.11 5.62
C TRP A 13 -23.23 1.38 5.61
N ARG A 14 -23.78 2.14 6.56
CA ARG A 14 -23.57 3.59 6.67
C ARG A 14 -22.09 3.93 6.80
N THR A 15 -21.34 3.18 7.58
CA THR A 15 -19.90 3.42 7.84
C THR A 15 -19.01 2.94 6.71
N SER A 16 -19.38 1.88 5.99
CA SER A 16 -18.55 1.28 4.94
C SER A 16 -18.92 1.65 3.50
N ARG A 17 -20.05 2.31 3.24
CA ARG A 17 -20.53 2.61 1.86
C ARG A 17 -19.53 3.37 0.99
N VAL A 18 -18.82 4.35 1.55
CA VAL A 18 -17.79 5.12 0.80
C VAL A 18 -16.60 4.22 0.49
N SER A 19 -16.14 3.44 1.47
CA SER A 19 -15.08 2.47 1.24
C SER A 19 -15.49 1.38 0.25
N LEU A 20 -16.76 0.97 0.24
CA LEU A 20 -17.29 0.00 -0.73
C LEU A 20 -17.30 0.60 -2.14
N LEU A 21 -17.77 1.84 -2.30
CA LEU A 21 -17.70 2.57 -3.57
C LEU A 21 -16.26 2.68 -4.09
N ILE A 22 -15.32 3.15 -3.26
CA ILE A 22 -13.90 3.24 -3.62
C ILE A 22 -13.36 1.88 -4.06
N ARG A 23 -13.68 0.80 -3.33
CA ARG A 23 -13.27 -0.56 -3.67
C ARG A 23 -13.84 -1.02 -5.00
N SER A 24 -15.15 -0.83 -5.23
CA SER A 24 -15.78 -1.18 -6.51
C SER A 24 -15.18 -0.39 -7.67
N THR A 25 -14.85 0.90 -7.47
CA THR A 25 -14.20 1.72 -8.50
C THR A 25 -12.81 1.21 -8.83
N TRP A 26 -11.99 0.83 -7.84
CA TRP A 26 -10.68 0.23 -8.08
C TRP A 26 -10.76 -1.08 -8.84
N MET A 27 -11.72 -1.93 -8.49
CA MET A 27 -11.91 -3.20 -9.20
C MET A 27 -12.36 -2.98 -10.65
N LEU A 28 -13.31 -2.06 -10.87
CA LEU A 28 -13.73 -1.67 -12.22
C LEU A 28 -12.57 -1.09 -13.03
N ALA A 29 -11.70 -0.28 -12.43
CA ALA A 29 -10.52 0.25 -13.11
C ALA A 29 -9.58 -0.87 -13.55
N ILE A 30 -9.39 -1.92 -12.75
CA ILE A 30 -8.60 -3.10 -13.13
C ILE A 30 -9.27 -3.84 -14.29
N VAL A 31 -10.58 -4.08 -14.23
CA VAL A 31 -11.31 -4.73 -15.34
C VAL A 31 -11.15 -3.94 -16.65
N VAL A 32 -11.27 -2.61 -16.59
CA VAL A 32 -11.06 -1.73 -17.75
C VAL A 32 -9.62 -1.81 -18.25
N LEU A 33 -8.62 -1.76 -17.37
CA LEU A 33 -7.20 -1.88 -17.75
C LEU A 33 -6.90 -3.23 -18.44
N VAL A 34 -7.44 -4.31 -17.90
CA VAL A 34 -7.29 -5.66 -18.45
C VAL A 34 -7.96 -5.75 -19.82
N GLN A 35 -9.17 -5.23 -19.97
CA GLN A 35 -9.87 -5.21 -21.25
C GLN A 35 -9.12 -4.36 -22.29
N CYS A 36 -8.60 -3.19 -21.91
CA CYS A 36 -7.81 -2.36 -22.80
C CYS A 36 -6.57 -3.10 -23.32
N TYR A 37 -5.93 -3.93 -22.49
CA TYR A 37 -4.80 -4.74 -22.90
C TYR A 37 -5.22 -5.86 -23.87
N LEU A 38 -6.28 -6.61 -23.56
CA LEU A 38 -6.76 -7.70 -24.42
C LEU A 38 -7.23 -7.20 -25.80
N SER A 39 -7.89 -6.04 -25.86
CA SER A 39 -8.27 -5.40 -27.12
C SER A 39 -7.05 -4.92 -27.93
N PHE A 40 -5.93 -4.61 -27.27
CA PHE A 40 -4.72 -4.08 -27.91
C PHE A 40 -3.86 -5.16 -28.56
N THR A 41 -3.74 -6.32 -27.94
CA THR A 41 -2.80 -7.33 -28.43
C THR A 41 -3.30 -8.04 -29.69
N SER A 42 -4.60 -7.98 -30.02
CA SER A 42 -5.24 -8.77 -31.11
C SER A 42 -4.92 -10.27 -31.05
N VAL A 43 -4.44 -10.70 -29.89
CA VAL A 43 -3.96 -12.04 -29.64
C VAL A 43 -5.20 -12.93 -29.48
N ALA A 44 -5.22 -14.05 -30.20
CA ALA A 44 -6.29 -15.02 -30.10
C ALA A 44 -6.49 -15.43 -28.63
N VAL A 45 -7.75 -15.70 -28.25
CA VAL A 45 -8.13 -16.09 -26.88
C VAL A 45 -7.34 -17.33 -26.40
N ASP A 46 -6.89 -18.17 -27.33
CA ASP A 46 -6.15 -19.40 -27.07
C ASP A 46 -4.63 -19.22 -26.92
N ASP A 47 -4.12 -17.98 -27.06
CA ASP A 47 -2.68 -17.75 -26.94
C ASP A 47 -2.21 -17.87 -25.47
N PRO A 48 -1.07 -18.53 -25.22
CA PRO A 48 -0.49 -18.65 -23.88
C PRO A 48 -0.30 -17.32 -23.14
N GLN A 49 -0.07 -16.20 -23.83
CA GLN A 49 0.09 -14.91 -23.16
C GLN A 49 -1.23 -14.39 -22.58
N THR A 50 -2.34 -14.62 -23.30
CA THR A 50 -3.69 -14.28 -22.83
C THR A 50 -4.03 -15.03 -21.55
N GLN A 51 -3.70 -16.32 -21.46
CA GLN A 51 -3.94 -17.14 -20.28
C GLN A 51 -3.15 -16.65 -19.05
N VAL A 52 -1.86 -16.33 -19.22
CA VAL A 52 -1.05 -15.74 -18.14
C VAL A 52 -1.65 -14.43 -17.66
N PHE A 53 -2.11 -13.58 -18.58
CA PHE A 53 -2.69 -12.28 -18.24
C PHE A 53 -4.03 -12.40 -17.51
N VAL A 54 -4.89 -13.34 -17.93
CA VAL A 54 -6.12 -13.69 -17.21
C VAL A 54 -5.80 -14.22 -15.82
N GLY A 55 -4.81 -15.10 -15.69
CA GLY A 55 -4.34 -15.60 -14.40
C GLY A 55 -3.87 -14.49 -13.46
N ILE A 56 -3.05 -13.55 -13.96
CA ILE A 56 -2.62 -12.35 -13.21
C ILE A 56 -3.83 -11.51 -12.78
N SER A 57 -4.80 -11.32 -13.67
CA SER A 57 -6.01 -10.54 -13.40
C SER A 57 -6.85 -11.18 -12.29
N ILE A 58 -7.03 -12.50 -12.32
CA ILE A 58 -7.71 -13.27 -11.27
C ILE A 58 -6.99 -13.10 -9.93
N VAL A 59 -5.66 -13.25 -9.91
CA VAL A 59 -4.84 -13.06 -8.70
C VAL A 59 -5.02 -11.66 -8.12
N ILE A 60 -4.98 -10.62 -8.96
CA ILE A 60 -5.18 -9.23 -8.52
C ILE A 60 -6.59 -9.02 -7.97
N LEU A 61 -7.63 -9.49 -8.67
CA LEU A 61 -9.02 -9.36 -8.22
C LEU A 61 -9.25 -10.07 -6.89
N VAL A 62 -8.72 -11.29 -6.73
CA VAL A 62 -8.78 -12.06 -5.49
C VAL A 62 -8.02 -11.34 -4.38
N ALA A 63 -6.77 -10.91 -4.63
CA ALA A 63 -5.95 -10.21 -3.65
C ALA A 63 -6.60 -8.91 -3.17
N MET A 64 -7.16 -8.11 -4.08
CA MET A 64 -7.87 -6.88 -3.75
C MET A 64 -9.18 -7.15 -3.00
N SER A 65 -9.87 -8.25 -3.30
CA SER A 65 -11.10 -8.67 -2.61
C SER A 65 -10.80 -9.17 -1.19
N ILE A 66 -9.63 -9.79 -0.99
CA ILE A 66 -9.12 -10.20 0.32
C ILE A 66 -8.56 -9.02 1.11
N ALA A 67 -7.96 -8.03 0.45
CA ALA A 67 -7.43 -6.82 1.09
C ALA A 67 -8.55 -5.82 1.43
N SER A 68 -9.70 -5.91 0.76
CA SER A 68 -10.88 -5.07 0.97
C SER A 68 -11.32 -4.89 2.45
N PRO A 69 -11.36 -5.94 3.30
CA PRO A 69 -11.72 -5.84 4.71
C PRO A 69 -10.67 -5.13 5.57
N LEU A 70 -9.39 -5.07 5.16
CA LEU A 70 -8.34 -4.32 5.89
C LEU A 70 -8.69 -2.83 5.99
N TRP A 71 -9.36 -2.31 4.96
CA TRP A 71 -9.80 -0.91 4.91
C TRP A 71 -11.00 -0.64 5.83
N ILE A 72 -11.81 -1.65 6.15
CA ILE A 72 -12.89 -1.53 7.15
C ILE A 72 -12.28 -1.56 8.56
N VAL A 73 -11.26 -2.41 8.77
CA VAL A 73 -10.50 -2.45 10.03
C VAL A 73 -9.71 -1.13 10.26
N GLU A 74 -9.41 -0.38 9.19
CA GLU A 74 -8.83 0.96 9.22
C GLU A 74 -9.64 1.98 10.02
N ILE A 75 -10.97 1.88 9.94
CA ILE A 75 -11.89 2.84 10.55
C ILE A 75 -11.87 2.73 12.09
N ASP A 76 -11.46 1.57 12.63
CA ASP A 76 -11.37 1.27 14.07
C ASP A 76 -9.95 0.88 14.54
N ARG A 77 -8.91 1.29 13.81
CA ARG A 77 -7.48 0.88 13.94
C ARG A 77 -6.81 1.13 15.31
N THR A 78 -7.49 1.64 16.32
CA THR A 78 -6.91 1.95 17.64
C THR A 78 -6.83 0.78 18.58
N VAL A 79 -7.69 -0.24 18.44
CA VAL A 79 -7.84 -1.22 19.50
C VAL A 79 -7.52 -2.63 19.02
N LEU A 80 -6.62 -3.29 19.76
CA LEU A 80 -6.26 -4.69 19.57
C LEU A 80 -7.45 -5.61 19.86
N GLY A 81 -7.61 -6.71 19.11
CA GLY A 81 -8.76 -7.62 19.23
C GLY A 81 -9.94 -7.21 18.34
N PHE A 82 -11.15 -7.52 18.78
CA PHE A 82 -12.38 -7.26 18.03
C PHE A 82 -12.58 -5.78 17.71
N SER A 83 -12.85 -5.46 16.44
CA SER A 83 -12.93 -4.06 15.98
C SER A 83 -14.15 -3.33 16.53
N PHE A 84 -15.32 -3.98 16.63
CA PHE A 84 -16.57 -3.32 17.06
C PHE A 84 -16.79 -3.33 18.58
N ARG A 85 -15.82 -2.83 19.35
CA ARG A 85 -15.91 -2.84 20.83
C ARG A 85 -17.05 -2.01 21.41
N LEU A 86 -17.50 -0.97 20.70
CA LEU A 86 -18.72 -0.25 21.06
C LEU A 86 -19.95 -1.17 21.09
N GLY A 87 -19.88 -2.33 20.45
CA GLY A 87 -20.88 -3.39 20.52
C GLY A 87 -20.82 -4.25 21.78
N PHE A 88 -19.74 -4.19 22.58
CA PHE A 88 -19.65 -4.97 23.83
C PHE A 88 -20.67 -4.54 24.88
N THR A 89 -21.03 -3.26 24.90
CA THR A 89 -22.05 -2.69 25.79
C THR A 89 -23.47 -2.93 25.29
N ARG A 90 -23.65 -3.39 24.05
CA ARG A 90 -24.98 -3.65 23.49
C ARG A 90 -25.54 -4.96 24.04
N PRO A 91 -26.85 -5.05 24.31
CA PRO A 91 -27.50 -6.26 24.80
C PRO A 91 -27.73 -7.28 23.67
N VAL A 92 -26.66 -7.66 22.96
CA VAL A 92 -26.67 -8.68 21.91
C VAL A 92 -25.78 -9.84 22.31
N THR A 93 -26.08 -11.06 21.83
CA THR A 93 -25.21 -12.22 22.05
C THR A 93 -23.87 -12.02 21.35
N THR A 94 -22.80 -12.58 21.91
CA THR A 94 -21.47 -12.52 21.30
C THR A 94 -21.45 -13.16 19.91
N THR A 95 -22.27 -14.21 19.71
CA THR A 95 -22.47 -14.83 18.40
C THR A 95 -23.00 -13.84 17.37
N THR A 96 -24.06 -13.09 17.69
CA THR A 96 -24.63 -12.06 16.80
C THR A 96 -23.62 -10.93 16.56
N LEU A 97 -22.91 -10.53 17.60
CA LEU A 97 -21.90 -9.48 17.55
C LEU A 97 -20.79 -9.79 16.55
N VAL A 98 -20.38 -11.06 16.45
CA VAL A 98 -19.34 -11.52 15.51
C VAL A 98 -19.91 -11.89 14.14
N ALA A 99 -21.05 -12.58 14.11
CA ALA A 99 -21.64 -13.12 12.89
C ALA A 99 -22.04 -12.02 11.92
N VAL A 100 -22.72 -10.97 12.40
CA VAL A 100 -23.24 -9.92 11.51
C VAL A 100 -22.10 -9.17 10.80
N PRO A 101 -21.06 -8.66 11.49
CA PRO A 101 -19.97 -7.98 10.80
C PRO A 101 -19.11 -8.92 9.95
N MET A 102 -18.87 -10.15 10.40
CA MET A 102 -18.08 -11.12 9.64
C MET A 102 -18.80 -11.50 8.34
N LEU A 103 -20.10 -11.83 8.41
CA LEU A 103 -20.91 -12.14 7.24
C LEU A 103 -20.98 -10.94 6.28
N TYR A 104 -21.16 -9.72 6.80
CA TYR A 104 -21.13 -8.51 5.99
C TYR A 104 -19.79 -8.34 5.25
N THR A 105 -18.65 -8.58 5.92
CA THR A 105 -17.33 -8.51 5.27
C THR A 105 -17.15 -9.59 4.20
N ILE A 106 -17.61 -10.82 4.44
CA ILE A 106 -17.55 -11.92 3.48
C ILE A 106 -18.40 -11.59 2.26
N VAL A 107 -19.67 -11.25 2.47
CA VAL A 107 -20.63 -10.95 1.37
C VAL A 107 -20.14 -9.79 0.52
N THR A 108 -19.66 -8.72 1.14
CA THR A 108 -19.15 -7.56 0.37
C THR A 108 -17.88 -7.90 -0.42
N SER A 109 -16.95 -8.68 0.13
CA SER A 109 -15.75 -9.13 -0.61
C SER A 109 -16.07 -10.11 -1.73
N VAL A 110 -16.96 -11.07 -1.51
CA VAL A 110 -17.43 -12.01 -2.54
C VAL A 110 -18.17 -11.28 -3.65
N PHE A 111 -19.04 -10.32 -3.29
CA PHE A 111 -19.74 -9.50 -4.28
C PHE A 111 -18.78 -8.67 -5.13
N CYS A 112 -17.77 -8.04 -4.53
CA CYS A 112 -16.73 -7.32 -5.27
C CYS A 112 -15.99 -8.24 -6.25
N TYR A 113 -15.65 -9.46 -5.84
CA TYR A 113 -15.02 -10.44 -6.74
C TYR A 113 -15.98 -10.85 -7.87
N LEU A 114 -17.19 -11.31 -7.54
CA LEU A 114 -18.16 -11.81 -8.51
C LEU A 114 -18.53 -10.76 -9.55
N LEU A 115 -18.79 -9.53 -9.13
CA LEU A 115 -19.10 -8.42 -10.04
C LEU A 115 -17.94 -8.19 -11.02
N SER A 116 -16.71 -8.13 -10.50
CA SER A 116 -15.54 -7.82 -11.31
C SER A 116 -15.16 -8.95 -12.26
N ALA A 117 -15.20 -10.20 -11.79
CA ALA A 117 -14.96 -11.38 -12.59
C ALA A 117 -16.05 -11.59 -13.65
N SER A 118 -17.31 -11.32 -13.33
CA SER A 118 -18.42 -11.41 -14.29
C SER A 118 -18.29 -10.36 -15.40
N LEU A 119 -17.95 -9.11 -15.04
CA LEU A 119 -17.69 -8.06 -16.02
C LEU A 119 -16.48 -8.42 -16.89
N LEU A 120 -15.40 -8.91 -16.28
CA LEU A 120 -14.22 -9.32 -17.04
C LEU A 120 -14.52 -10.47 -18.00
N GLY A 121 -15.23 -11.51 -17.55
CA GLY A 121 -15.66 -12.62 -18.40
C GLY A 121 -16.59 -12.17 -19.53
N TRP A 122 -17.52 -11.26 -19.23
CA TRP A 122 -18.41 -10.68 -20.24
C TRP A 122 -17.64 -9.93 -21.33
N PHE A 123 -16.67 -9.09 -20.95
CA PHE A 123 -15.92 -8.28 -21.92
C PHE A 123 -14.84 -9.05 -22.67
N SER A 124 -14.19 -10.02 -22.02
CA SER A 124 -13.13 -10.83 -22.63
C SER A 124 -13.66 -12.02 -23.43
N GLY A 125 -14.93 -12.40 -23.25
CA GLY A 125 -15.50 -13.63 -23.82
C GLY A 125 -14.94 -14.92 -23.20
N THR A 126 -14.16 -14.81 -22.12
CA THR A 126 -13.55 -15.97 -21.43
C THR A 126 -14.41 -16.44 -20.26
N SER A 127 -14.48 -17.76 -20.06
CA SER A 127 -15.17 -18.33 -18.91
C SER A 127 -14.35 -18.12 -17.63
N MET A 128 -14.85 -17.28 -16.73
CA MET A 128 -14.18 -17.00 -15.45
C MET A 128 -14.63 -18.00 -14.37
N PRO A 129 -13.72 -18.50 -13.50
CA PRO A 129 -14.06 -19.45 -12.44
C PRO A 129 -14.77 -18.78 -11.25
N LEU A 130 -16.04 -18.43 -11.42
CA LEU A 130 -16.81 -17.63 -10.46
C LEU A 130 -16.97 -18.30 -9.09
N VAL A 131 -17.46 -19.55 -9.07
CA VAL A 131 -17.84 -20.23 -7.81
C VAL A 131 -16.62 -20.66 -7.00
N ALA A 132 -15.63 -21.23 -7.67
CA ALA A 132 -14.40 -21.71 -7.04
C ALA A 132 -13.68 -20.57 -6.30
N GLN A 133 -13.42 -19.48 -7.02
CA GLN A 133 -12.72 -18.33 -6.49
C GLN A 133 -13.55 -17.55 -5.48
N ALA A 134 -14.87 -17.43 -5.66
CA ALA A 134 -15.74 -16.83 -4.64
C ALA A 134 -15.66 -17.58 -3.31
N THR A 135 -15.60 -18.92 -3.37
CA THR A 135 -15.46 -19.77 -2.18
C THR A 135 -14.09 -19.58 -1.52
N ILE A 136 -13.01 -19.51 -2.31
CA ILE A 136 -11.66 -19.19 -1.82
C ILE A 136 -11.67 -17.81 -1.15
N VAL A 137 -12.17 -16.77 -1.83
CA VAL A 137 -12.26 -15.40 -1.29
C VAL A 137 -13.03 -15.40 0.04
N ALA A 138 -14.18 -16.08 0.12
CA ALA A 138 -14.95 -16.18 1.36
C ALA A 138 -14.14 -16.80 2.50
N SER A 139 -13.48 -17.94 2.24
CA SER A 139 -12.68 -18.64 3.25
C SER A 139 -11.47 -17.83 3.69
N VAL A 140 -10.74 -17.23 2.75
CA VAL A 140 -9.56 -16.40 3.07
C VAL A 140 -9.96 -15.15 3.84
N VAL A 141 -11.01 -14.44 3.41
CA VAL A 141 -11.53 -13.27 4.14
C VAL A 141 -11.93 -13.66 5.55
N THR A 142 -12.59 -14.81 5.74
CA THR A 142 -12.98 -15.27 7.07
C THR A 142 -11.76 -15.56 7.95
N CYS A 143 -10.77 -16.28 7.43
CA CYS A 143 -9.51 -16.54 8.14
C CYS A 143 -8.77 -15.26 8.48
N PHE A 144 -8.75 -14.31 7.55
CA PHE A 144 -8.11 -13.02 7.73
C PHE A 144 -8.81 -12.21 8.82
N VAL A 145 -10.14 -12.10 8.76
CA VAL A 145 -10.96 -11.45 9.78
C VAL A 145 -10.73 -12.12 11.14
N ALA A 146 -10.77 -13.45 11.20
CA ALA A 146 -10.49 -14.22 12.41
C ALA A 146 -9.10 -13.93 12.98
N ALA A 147 -8.05 -13.95 12.15
CA ALA A 147 -6.68 -13.60 12.52
C ALA A 147 -6.56 -12.15 13.02
N THR A 148 -7.38 -11.23 12.51
CA THR A 148 -7.37 -9.85 13.01
C THR A 148 -8.13 -9.65 14.32
N TRP A 149 -9.21 -10.40 14.55
CA TRP A 149 -10.13 -10.20 15.69
C TRP A 149 -9.80 -11.07 16.90
N THR A 150 -9.14 -12.21 16.69
CA THR A 150 -8.77 -13.13 17.78
C THR A 150 -7.67 -12.58 18.69
N PRO A 151 -6.56 -11.97 18.20
CA PRO A 151 -5.43 -11.62 19.05
C PRO A 151 -5.61 -10.23 19.66
N THR A 152 -5.42 -10.16 20.98
CA THR A 152 -5.43 -8.90 21.75
C THR A 152 -4.07 -8.20 21.80
N THR A 153 -3.09 -8.66 21.01
CA THR A 153 -1.73 -8.10 20.94
C THR A 153 -1.28 -7.87 19.50
N HIS A 154 -0.44 -6.85 19.26
CA HIS A 154 0.09 -6.57 17.91
C HIS A 154 0.94 -7.73 17.39
N ALA A 155 1.76 -8.32 18.25
CA ALA A 155 2.57 -9.49 17.91
C ALA A 155 1.67 -10.70 17.56
N GLY A 156 0.65 -10.99 18.38
CA GLY A 156 -0.30 -12.07 18.08
C GLY A 156 -1.04 -11.83 16.76
N LYS A 157 -1.47 -10.60 16.48
CA LYS A 157 -2.09 -10.22 15.21
C LYS A 157 -1.14 -10.42 14.04
N ALA A 158 0.09 -9.90 14.14
CA ALA A 158 1.12 -10.09 13.11
C ALA A 158 1.41 -11.57 12.87
N MET A 159 1.61 -12.36 13.93
CA MET A 159 1.84 -13.81 13.84
C MET A 159 0.66 -14.54 13.20
N SER A 160 -0.57 -14.24 13.60
CA SER A 160 -1.76 -14.88 13.00
C SER A 160 -1.93 -14.53 11.52
N LEU A 161 -1.68 -13.28 11.13
CA LEU A 161 -1.70 -12.86 9.72
C LEU A 161 -0.59 -13.53 8.92
N LEU A 162 0.60 -13.64 9.51
CA LEU A 162 1.73 -14.36 8.92
C LEU A 162 1.39 -15.84 8.72
N THR A 163 0.81 -16.49 9.73
CA THR A 163 0.38 -17.90 9.64
C THR A 163 -0.67 -18.09 8.56
N VAL A 164 -1.68 -17.22 8.49
CA VAL A 164 -2.69 -17.27 7.41
C VAL A 164 -2.03 -17.08 6.05
N GLY A 165 -1.10 -16.13 5.90
CA GLY A 165 -0.37 -15.92 4.65
C GLY A 165 0.47 -17.13 4.22
N ILE A 166 1.24 -17.71 5.15
CA ILE A 166 2.06 -18.91 4.89
C ILE A 166 1.18 -20.09 4.52
N LEU A 167 0.09 -20.32 5.26
CA LEU A 167 -0.86 -21.40 4.94
C LEU A 167 -1.49 -21.20 3.57
N MET A 168 -1.86 -19.96 3.21
CA MET A 168 -2.44 -19.68 1.90
C MET A 168 -1.48 -19.95 0.75
N ILE A 169 -0.24 -19.48 0.86
CA ILE A 169 0.79 -19.73 -0.14
C ILE A 169 1.10 -21.22 -0.21
N GLY A 170 1.30 -21.87 0.93
CA GLY A 170 1.58 -23.30 1.03
C GLY A 170 0.47 -24.17 0.44
N CYS A 171 -0.80 -23.89 0.76
CA CYS A 171 -1.94 -24.60 0.19
C CYS A 171 -2.05 -24.40 -1.33
N SER A 172 -1.76 -23.19 -1.83
CA SER A 172 -1.78 -22.91 -3.27
C SER A 172 -0.69 -23.69 -4.01
N LEU A 173 0.52 -23.75 -3.43
CA LEU A 173 1.64 -24.50 -3.99
C LEU A 173 1.39 -26.02 -3.93
N LEU A 174 0.84 -26.53 -2.83
CA LEU A 174 0.47 -27.93 -2.68
C LEU A 174 -0.63 -28.33 -3.66
N PHE A 175 -1.67 -27.50 -3.82
CA PHE A 175 -2.74 -27.73 -4.78
C PHE A 175 -2.21 -27.80 -6.22
N HIS A 176 -1.31 -26.87 -6.57
CA HIS A 176 -0.64 -26.85 -7.87
C HIS A 176 0.21 -28.09 -8.11
N SER A 177 1.03 -28.47 -7.13
CA SER A 177 1.86 -29.69 -7.20
C SER A 177 1.03 -30.97 -7.37
N GLN A 178 -0.15 -31.04 -6.76
CA GLN A 178 -1.03 -32.22 -6.87
C GLN A 178 -1.71 -32.34 -8.24
N HIS A 179 -1.91 -31.23 -8.96
CA HIS A 179 -2.49 -31.27 -10.31
C HIS A 179 -1.47 -31.72 -11.38
N ASN A 180 -0.21 -31.98 -10.99
CA ASN A 180 0.83 -32.54 -11.86
C ASN A 180 1.03 -31.75 -13.17
N THR A 181 0.71 -30.46 -13.14
CA THR A 181 0.87 -29.58 -14.29
C THR A 181 2.33 -29.14 -14.37
N SER A 182 3.02 -29.46 -15.46
CA SER A 182 4.34 -28.90 -15.77
C SER A 182 4.27 -27.40 -16.10
N THR A 183 3.07 -26.84 -16.22
CA THR A 183 2.83 -25.43 -16.52
C THR A 183 3.03 -24.54 -15.29
N PRO A 184 3.65 -23.36 -15.43
CA PRO A 184 3.80 -22.40 -14.34
C PRO A 184 2.46 -22.05 -13.67
N ILE A 185 2.48 -21.81 -12.35
CA ILE A 185 1.25 -21.60 -11.56
C ILE A 185 0.35 -20.47 -12.10
N LEU A 186 0.92 -19.35 -12.56
CA LEU A 186 0.15 -18.23 -13.11
C LEU A 186 -0.56 -18.58 -14.42
N TYR A 187 0.07 -19.43 -15.23
CA TYR A 187 -0.52 -19.96 -16.45
C TYR A 187 -1.70 -20.86 -16.10
N ALA A 188 -1.46 -21.80 -15.18
CA ALA A 188 -2.49 -22.72 -14.72
C ALA A 188 -3.70 -21.99 -14.08
N MET A 189 -3.47 -20.90 -13.34
CA MET A 189 -4.55 -20.08 -12.78
C MET A 189 -5.41 -19.36 -13.84
N GLY A 190 -4.90 -19.18 -15.06
CA GLY A 190 -5.66 -18.61 -16.17
C GLY A 190 -6.62 -19.61 -16.82
N ASP A 191 -6.39 -20.91 -16.61
CA ASP A 191 -7.24 -21.98 -17.12
C ASP A 191 -8.53 -22.09 -16.27
N PRO A 192 -9.72 -21.96 -16.88
CA PRO A 192 -11.00 -22.12 -16.19
C PRO A 192 -11.15 -23.47 -15.49
N GLU A 193 -10.54 -24.53 -16.04
CA GLU A 193 -10.64 -25.89 -15.53
C GLU A 193 -9.71 -26.14 -14.34
N TYR A 194 -8.66 -25.32 -14.15
CA TYR A 194 -7.69 -25.49 -13.06
C TYR A 194 -8.32 -25.40 -11.67
N PHE A 195 -9.42 -24.64 -11.54
CA PHE A 195 -10.17 -24.52 -10.29
C PHE A 195 -11.39 -25.45 -10.22
N ASN A 196 -11.51 -26.43 -11.12
CA ASN A 196 -12.57 -27.42 -11.09
C ASN A 196 -12.29 -28.47 -10.00
N MET A 197 -12.58 -28.08 -8.75
CA MET A 197 -12.31 -28.93 -7.60
C MET A 197 -13.47 -29.91 -7.37
N GLY A 198 -13.15 -31.17 -7.03
CA GLY A 198 -14.18 -32.10 -6.55
C GLY A 198 -14.89 -31.60 -5.28
N TRP A 199 -16.14 -31.99 -5.05
CA TRP A 199 -16.97 -31.54 -3.91
C TRP A 199 -16.30 -31.68 -2.53
N ARG A 200 -15.42 -32.66 -2.37
CA ARG A 200 -14.64 -32.89 -1.13
C ARG A 200 -13.72 -31.70 -0.81
N HIS A 201 -13.07 -31.14 -1.82
CA HIS A 201 -12.21 -29.96 -1.65
C HIS A 201 -13.04 -28.74 -1.26
N TYR A 202 -14.20 -28.54 -1.90
CA TYR A 202 -15.14 -27.50 -1.52
C TYR A 202 -15.61 -27.64 -0.07
N ALA A 203 -15.93 -28.87 0.37
CA ALA A 203 -16.31 -29.13 1.75
C ALA A 203 -15.19 -28.75 2.75
N VAL A 204 -13.92 -29.05 2.44
CA VAL A 204 -12.76 -28.66 3.25
C VAL A 204 -12.57 -27.14 3.27
N ILE A 205 -12.67 -26.49 2.12
CA ILE A 205 -12.56 -25.03 2.00
C ILE A 205 -13.68 -24.35 2.79
N LEU A 206 -14.90 -24.89 2.79
CA LEU A 206 -16.06 -24.39 3.54
C LEU A 206 -16.04 -24.73 5.04
N ALA A 207 -15.37 -25.82 5.45
CA ALA A 207 -15.17 -26.13 6.87
C ALA A 207 -14.25 -25.10 7.55
N THR A 208 -13.31 -24.54 6.80
CA THR A 208 -12.34 -23.54 7.28
C THR A 208 -12.99 -22.27 7.85
N PRO A 209 -13.92 -21.57 7.15
CA PRO A 209 -14.61 -20.40 7.70
C PRO A 209 -15.50 -20.73 8.89
N LEU A 210 -16.10 -21.93 8.96
CA LEU A 210 -16.86 -22.37 10.14
C LEU A 210 -15.98 -22.47 11.38
N LEU A 211 -14.80 -23.10 11.24
CA LEU A 211 -13.82 -23.19 12.33
C LEU A 211 -13.32 -21.80 12.74
N ALA A 212 -12.97 -20.96 11.75
CA ALA A 212 -12.53 -19.59 11.99
C ALA A 212 -13.59 -18.75 12.71
N PHE A 213 -14.87 -18.91 12.36
CA PHE A 213 -15.98 -18.27 13.05
C PHE A 213 -16.09 -18.72 14.51
N VAL A 214 -16.06 -20.02 14.79
CA VAL A 214 -16.12 -20.55 16.16
C VAL A 214 -14.95 -20.05 17.02
N VAL A 215 -13.74 -20.07 16.48
CA VAL A 215 -12.54 -19.54 17.16
C VAL A 215 -12.71 -18.03 17.44
N THR A 216 -13.25 -17.28 16.48
CA THR A 216 -13.48 -15.83 16.62
C THR A 216 -14.54 -15.53 17.67
N VAL A 217 -15.68 -16.22 17.67
CA VAL A 217 -16.72 -16.08 18.70
C VAL A 217 -16.14 -16.34 20.09
N ARG A 218 -15.39 -17.44 20.27
CA ARG A 218 -14.77 -17.76 21.55
C ARG A 218 -13.75 -16.71 21.99
N ALA A 219 -12.93 -16.19 21.07
CA ALA A 219 -11.96 -15.15 21.39
C ALA A 219 -12.63 -13.82 21.75
N VAL A 220 -13.65 -13.42 21.00
CA VAL A 220 -14.42 -12.18 21.24
C VAL A 220 -15.19 -12.29 22.56
N ASP A 221 -15.72 -13.47 22.88
CA ASP A 221 -16.42 -13.72 24.14
C ASP A 221 -15.49 -13.56 25.35
N ARG A 222 -14.27 -14.11 25.26
CA ARG A 222 -13.22 -13.87 26.26
C ARG A 222 -12.91 -12.38 26.39
N GLN A 223 -12.73 -11.68 25.26
CA GLN A 223 -12.45 -10.24 25.26
C GLN A 223 -13.57 -9.43 25.91
N ARG A 224 -14.83 -9.79 25.66
CA ARG A 224 -16.03 -9.14 26.20
C ARG A 224 -16.15 -9.32 27.72
N HIS A 225 -15.85 -10.51 28.22
CA HIS A 225 -15.87 -10.83 29.65
C HIS A 225 -14.58 -10.43 30.38
N GLY A 226 -13.77 -9.56 29.78
CA GLY A 226 -12.61 -8.98 30.42
C GLY A 226 -11.47 -9.98 30.59
N GLU A 227 -11.13 -10.73 29.52
CA GLU A 227 -9.97 -11.62 29.44
C GLU A 227 -8.82 -11.06 30.27
N ARG A 228 -8.62 -11.65 31.47
CA ARG A 228 -7.52 -11.29 32.37
C ARG A 228 -6.29 -11.44 31.51
N GLN A 229 -5.65 -10.32 31.14
CA GLN A 229 -4.42 -10.33 30.36
C GLN A 229 -3.37 -11.11 31.16
N ARG A 230 -3.33 -12.44 31.06
CA ARG A 230 -2.26 -13.29 31.58
C ARG A 230 -0.93 -12.96 30.88
N ILE A 231 -1.01 -12.28 29.73
CA ILE A 231 0.12 -11.69 28.99
C ILE A 231 0.44 -10.25 29.48
N GLY A 232 -0.44 -9.60 30.24
CA GLY A 232 -0.19 -8.30 30.87
C GLY A 232 0.97 -8.35 31.87
N THR A 233 1.16 -9.48 32.55
CA THR A 233 2.34 -9.78 33.38
C THR A 233 3.62 -9.91 32.55
N ARG A 234 3.57 -10.45 31.32
CA ARG A 234 4.73 -10.53 30.42
C ARG A 234 5.02 -9.23 29.66
N ARG A 235 4.00 -8.43 29.34
CA ARG A 235 4.17 -7.05 28.87
C ARG A 235 4.79 -6.17 29.94
N ARG A 236 4.43 -6.37 31.23
CA ARG A 236 5.17 -5.76 32.33
C ARG A 236 6.62 -6.20 32.35
N LEU A 237 7.01 -7.41 31.96
CA LEU A 237 8.43 -7.81 31.91
C LEU A 237 9.20 -7.19 30.73
N ILE A 238 8.65 -7.18 29.52
CA ILE A 238 9.32 -6.62 28.33
C ILE A 238 9.31 -5.08 28.34
N PHE A 239 8.27 -4.44 28.87
CA PHE A 239 8.24 -2.98 29.10
C PHE A 239 8.75 -2.57 30.49
N ALA A 240 8.97 -3.45 31.46
CA ALA A 240 9.77 -3.10 32.66
C ALA A 240 11.26 -3.00 32.35
N ALA A 241 11.71 -3.56 31.22
CA ALA A 241 13.03 -3.28 30.66
C ALA A 241 13.10 -1.89 30.00
N THR A 242 11.97 -1.20 29.76
CA THR A 242 12.02 0.25 29.50
C THR A 242 12.15 0.96 30.83
N PRO A 243 13.19 1.81 31.02
CA PRO A 243 13.44 2.47 32.29
C PRO A 243 12.18 3.21 32.74
N LYS A 244 11.69 2.92 33.95
CA LYS A 244 10.48 3.49 34.56
C LYS A 244 10.43 5.02 34.52
N ARG A 245 11.59 5.67 34.33
CA ARG A 245 11.73 7.07 33.96
C ARG A 245 12.86 7.15 32.94
N LEU A 246 12.54 7.50 31.70
CA LEU A 246 13.58 8.07 30.84
C LEU A 246 14.09 9.34 31.53
N PRO A 247 15.40 9.58 31.58
CA PRO A 247 15.90 10.87 32.04
C PRO A 247 15.24 11.97 31.20
N PRO A 248 15.04 13.17 31.75
CA PRO A 248 14.47 14.28 31.01
C PRO A 248 15.24 14.45 29.70
N PHE A 249 14.51 14.53 28.58
CA PHE A 249 15.14 14.75 27.27
C PHE A 249 15.89 16.09 27.30
N ARG A 250 17.16 16.07 26.86
CA ARG A 250 18.01 17.27 26.83
C ARG A 250 17.45 18.40 25.96
N ASN A 251 16.63 18.08 24.96
CA ASN A 251 15.98 19.08 24.12
C ASN A 251 14.57 18.60 23.65
N ARG A 252 13.75 19.58 23.22
CA ARG A 252 12.38 19.33 22.73
C ARG A 252 12.35 18.50 21.45
N PHE A 253 13.37 18.64 20.58
CA PHE A 253 13.46 17.92 19.31
C PHE A 253 13.66 16.41 19.51
N THR A 254 14.52 16.01 20.44
CA THR A 254 14.79 14.58 20.74
C THR A 254 13.58 13.93 21.38
N ALA A 255 12.88 14.65 22.27
CA ALA A 255 11.61 14.17 22.83
C ALA A 255 10.57 13.92 21.73
N GLN A 256 10.48 14.83 20.76
CA GLN A 256 9.58 14.69 19.63
C GLN A 256 10.00 13.54 18.70
N CYS A 257 11.29 13.41 18.35
CA CYS A 257 11.78 12.28 17.55
C CYS A 257 11.53 10.94 18.24
N TRP A 258 11.73 10.85 19.56
CA TRP A 258 11.41 9.66 20.33
C TRP A 258 9.90 9.34 20.29
N TYR A 259 9.06 10.36 20.44
CA TYR A 259 7.60 10.22 20.33
C TYR A 259 7.17 9.72 18.95
N GLU A 260 7.72 10.30 17.87
CA GLU A 260 7.42 9.85 16.50
C GLU A 260 7.98 8.44 16.25
N MET A 261 9.18 8.13 16.74
CA MET A 261 9.76 6.78 16.65
C MET A 261 8.86 5.73 17.30
N ARG A 262 8.24 6.05 18.45
CA ARG A 262 7.28 5.16 19.12
C ARG A 262 5.95 5.03 18.37
N ASN A 263 5.49 6.10 17.72
CA ASN A 263 4.15 6.14 17.10
C ASN A 263 4.11 5.63 15.66
N CYS A 264 5.11 5.98 14.85
CA CYS A 264 5.21 5.56 13.45
C CYS A 264 6.49 4.77 13.18
N GLY A 265 7.65 5.22 13.68
CA GLY A 265 8.94 4.67 13.30
C GLY A 265 9.10 3.17 13.57
N LEU A 266 8.70 2.72 14.75
CA LEU A 266 8.80 1.31 15.15
C LEU A 266 7.93 0.39 14.28
N ALA A 267 6.76 0.86 13.85
CA ALA A 267 5.90 0.08 12.96
C ALA A 267 6.50 -0.03 11.55
N VAL A 268 7.13 1.03 11.05
CA VAL A 268 7.83 1.04 9.76
C VAL A 268 9.05 0.14 9.81
N PHE A 269 9.83 0.24 10.88
CA PHE A 269 10.99 -0.61 11.14
C PHE A 269 10.63 -2.10 11.19
N LEU A 270 9.63 -2.47 12.01
CA LEU A 270 9.18 -3.86 12.10
C LEU A 270 8.53 -4.34 10.80
N GLY A 271 7.77 -3.47 10.13
CA GLY A 271 7.17 -3.76 8.84
C GLY A 271 8.23 -4.08 7.78
N GLY A 272 9.26 -3.24 7.67
CA GLY A 272 10.39 -3.47 6.77
C GLY A 272 11.10 -4.80 7.04
N LEU A 273 11.40 -5.10 8.31
CA LEU A 273 12.01 -6.38 8.70
C LEU A 273 11.14 -7.59 8.36
N VAL A 274 9.83 -7.52 8.63
CA VAL A 274 8.90 -8.63 8.33
C VAL A 274 8.75 -8.82 6.81
N VAL A 275 8.68 -7.74 6.04
CA VAL A 275 8.60 -7.84 4.58
C VAL A 275 9.91 -8.39 4.01
N ALA A 276 11.06 -7.94 4.49
CA ALA A 276 12.36 -8.47 4.07
C ALA A 276 12.51 -9.97 4.39
N SER A 277 12.07 -10.42 5.57
CA SER A 277 12.11 -11.85 5.93
C SER A 277 11.14 -12.69 5.11
N LEU A 278 9.95 -12.16 4.80
CA LEU A 278 8.98 -12.80 3.93
C LEU A 278 9.50 -12.96 2.51
N VAL A 279 10.08 -11.91 1.93
CA VAL A 279 10.67 -11.95 0.58
C VAL A 279 11.84 -12.93 0.56
N LEU A 280 12.74 -12.89 1.56
CA LEU A 280 13.82 -13.85 1.69
C LEU A 280 13.30 -15.29 1.70
N THR A 281 12.33 -15.57 2.57
CA THR A 281 11.75 -16.91 2.71
C THR A 281 11.09 -17.36 1.41
N PHE A 282 10.32 -16.49 0.77
CA PHE A 282 9.66 -16.77 -0.49
C PHE A 282 10.67 -17.10 -1.59
N VAL A 283 11.64 -16.22 -1.85
CA VAL A 283 12.65 -16.41 -2.91
C VAL A 283 13.49 -17.65 -2.61
N SER A 284 13.89 -17.89 -1.36
CA SER A 284 14.63 -19.10 -0.96
C SER A 284 13.85 -20.40 -1.15
N ILE A 285 12.53 -20.39 -0.92
CA ILE A 285 11.69 -21.58 -1.16
C ILE A 285 11.58 -21.82 -2.66
N VAL A 286 11.25 -20.79 -3.43
CA VAL A 286 11.05 -20.92 -4.89
C VAL A 286 12.35 -21.35 -5.58
N SER A 287 13.50 -20.75 -5.24
CA SER A 287 14.79 -21.14 -5.83
C SER A 287 15.23 -22.56 -5.50
N ARG A 288 14.76 -23.12 -4.38
CA ARG A 288 14.98 -24.53 -4.02
C ARG A 288 14.02 -25.48 -4.74
N LEU A 289 12.78 -25.06 -4.95
CA LEU A 289 11.77 -25.85 -5.65
C LEU A 289 12.01 -25.88 -7.16
N ASP A 290 12.53 -24.78 -7.71
CA ASP A 290 12.89 -24.63 -9.11
C ASP A 290 14.31 -24.04 -9.23
N PRO A 291 15.35 -24.89 -9.30
CA PRO A 291 16.73 -24.46 -9.46
C PRO A 291 16.99 -23.67 -10.75
N GLY A 292 16.09 -23.78 -11.75
CA GLY A 292 16.16 -23.04 -13.02
C GLY A 292 15.49 -21.66 -12.97
N TRP A 293 15.02 -21.22 -11.80
CA TRP A 293 14.25 -19.99 -11.67
C TRP A 293 15.11 -18.72 -11.83
N ASP A 294 15.25 -18.25 -13.06
CA ASP A 294 16.03 -17.06 -13.42
C ASP A 294 15.37 -15.72 -13.06
N ALA A 295 14.16 -15.72 -12.51
CA ALA A 295 13.46 -14.48 -12.14
C ALA A 295 13.88 -13.93 -10.76
N ALA A 296 14.69 -14.64 -9.98
CA ALA A 296 15.15 -14.20 -8.66
C ALA A 296 15.79 -12.79 -8.66
N PRO A 297 16.67 -12.40 -9.62
CA PRO A 297 17.23 -11.05 -9.70
C PRO A 297 16.15 -9.97 -9.92
N VAL A 298 15.13 -10.28 -10.73
CA VAL A 298 14.02 -9.36 -11.03
C VAL A 298 13.16 -9.17 -9.78
N VAL A 299 12.86 -10.25 -9.05
CA VAL A 299 12.08 -10.17 -7.79
C VAL A 299 12.83 -9.33 -6.75
N TRP A 300 14.15 -9.53 -6.60
CA TRP A 300 14.96 -8.70 -5.70
C TRP A 300 15.03 -7.25 -6.13
N LEU A 301 15.16 -6.98 -7.43
CA LEU A 301 15.15 -5.62 -7.96
C LEU A 301 13.82 -4.92 -7.66
N VAL A 302 12.70 -5.59 -7.96
CA VAL A 302 11.35 -5.08 -7.65
C VAL A 302 11.20 -4.86 -6.14
N ALA A 303 11.63 -5.81 -5.31
CA ALA A 303 11.56 -5.68 -3.85
C ALA A 303 12.40 -4.49 -3.34
N LEU A 304 13.61 -4.29 -3.86
CA LEU A 304 14.49 -3.17 -3.50
C LEU A 304 13.92 -1.81 -3.93
N VAL A 305 13.25 -1.76 -5.08
CA VAL A 305 12.61 -0.54 -5.59
C VAL A 305 11.31 -0.24 -4.84
N VAL A 306 10.47 -1.24 -4.58
CA VAL A 306 9.13 -1.07 -3.98
C VAL A 306 9.18 -0.91 -2.46
N CYS A 307 10.12 -1.56 -1.77
CA CYS A 307 10.28 -1.48 -0.31
C CYS A 307 10.29 -0.05 0.25
N PRO A 308 11.11 0.91 -0.26
CA PRO A 308 11.12 2.27 0.26
C PRO A 308 9.76 2.95 0.13
N PHE A 309 9.02 2.74 -0.97
CA PHE A 309 7.67 3.30 -1.14
C PHE A 309 6.66 2.72 -0.16
N VAL A 310 6.70 1.40 0.06
CA VAL A 310 5.83 0.74 1.05
C VAL A 310 6.14 1.24 2.47
N CYS A 311 7.43 1.35 2.82
CA CYS A 311 7.85 1.90 4.10
C CYS A 311 7.37 3.35 4.27
N GLN A 312 7.54 4.20 3.25
CA GLN A 312 7.05 5.58 3.25
C GLN A 312 5.53 5.66 3.44
N LEU A 313 4.76 4.85 2.73
CA LEU A 313 3.30 4.84 2.82
C LEU A 313 2.83 4.45 4.22
N ILE A 314 3.43 3.39 4.80
CA ILE A 314 3.16 2.98 6.18
C ILE A 314 3.54 4.11 7.15
N ALA A 315 4.69 4.74 6.93
CA ALA A 315 5.21 5.78 7.80
C ALA A 315 4.33 7.05 7.75
N ALA A 316 3.91 7.47 6.55
CA ALA A 316 3.01 8.58 6.33
C ALA A 316 1.66 8.30 6.98
N ASP A 317 1.01 7.16 6.69
CA ASP A 317 -0.27 6.78 7.30
C ASP A 317 -0.19 6.82 8.84
N ARG A 318 0.88 6.26 9.42
CA ARG A 318 1.05 6.24 10.87
C ARG A 318 1.38 7.61 11.47
N ALA A 319 2.13 8.44 10.76
CA ALA A 319 2.48 9.80 11.18
C ALA A 319 1.27 10.74 11.16
N LEU A 320 0.30 10.48 10.28
CA LEU A 320 -1.01 11.13 10.19
C LEU A 320 -2.00 10.55 11.22
N GLY A 321 -1.84 9.25 11.51
CA GLY A 321 -2.79 8.43 12.24
C GLY A 321 -2.91 8.72 13.73
N ILE A 322 -2.28 9.72 14.32
CA ILE A 322 -2.46 9.98 15.76
C ILE A 322 -3.91 10.40 16.10
N ARG A 323 -4.73 10.87 15.14
CA ARG A 323 -6.08 11.44 15.47
C ARG A 323 -7.30 11.00 14.65
N ARG A 324 -7.15 10.42 13.45
CA ARG A 324 -8.25 9.61 12.87
C ARG A 324 -8.72 8.51 13.84
N ARG A 325 -7.80 8.09 14.71
CA ARG A 325 -7.93 7.12 15.78
C ARG A 325 -9.07 7.36 16.80
N HIS A 326 -9.68 8.55 16.89
CA HIS A 326 -10.76 8.84 17.85
C HIS A 326 -11.99 9.54 17.26
N GLY A 327 -12.14 9.57 15.93
CA GLY A 327 -13.23 10.32 15.28
C GLY A 327 -13.15 11.86 15.44
N ALA A 328 -12.13 12.37 16.13
CA ALA A 328 -11.87 13.79 16.28
C ALA A 328 -11.02 14.30 15.12
N ILE A 329 -11.64 15.11 14.25
CA ILE A 329 -10.97 15.84 13.15
C ILE A 329 -10.12 17.01 13.70
N SER A 330 -10.32 17.38 14.97
CA SER A 330 -9.60 18.47 15.62
C SER A 330 -8.39 18.00 16.42
N TYR A 331 -7.40 18.88 16.56
CA TYR A 331 -6.36 18.66 17.53
C TYR A 331 -6.96 18.71 18.96
N SER A 332 -6.80 17.66 19.79
CA SER A 332 -6.72 17.83 21.25
C SER A 332 -5.84 19.04 21.59
N SER A 333 -6.33 19.81 22.57
CA SER A 333 -5.72 21.01 23.11
C SER A 333 -4.22 20.83 23.38
N PHE A 334 -3.82 19.70 23.96
CA PHE A 334 -2.42 19.42 24.31
C PHE A 334 -1.46 19.39 23.10
N ASP A 335 -1.89 18.89 21.95
CA ASP A 335 -1.03 18.86 20.76
C ASP A 335 -1.07 20.16 19.94
N ALA A 336 -2.17 20.92 20.06
CA ALA A 336 -2.26 22.28 19.54
C ALA A 336 -1.33 23.22 20.31
N THR A 337 -1.13 22.99 21.62
CA THR A 337 -0.25 23.79 22.49
C THR A 337 1.18 23.27 22.58
N ARG A 338 1.62 22.33 21.73
CA ARG A 338 3.02 21.87 21.73
C ARG A 338 3.94 23.06 21.45
N ALA A 339 4.88 23.34 22.36
CA ALA A 339 5.85 24.43 22.27
C ALA A 339 6.98 24.16 21.25
N MET A 340 6.59 23.77 20.03
CA MET A 340 7.44 23.60 18.85
C MET A 340 6.72 24.16 17.62
N SER A 341 7.49 24.89 16.82
CA SER A 341 7.06 25.39 15.52
C SER A 341 6.73 24.24 14.56
N SER A 342 5.78 24.47 13.65
CA SER A 342 5.24 23.45 12.74
C SER A 342 6.30 22.87 11.79
N ASP A 343 7.29 23.68 11.38
CA ASP A 343 8.45 23.26 10.58
C ASP A 343 9.30 22.21 11.30
N ARG A 344 9.64 22.44 12.58
CA ARG A 344 10.44 21.51 13.40
C ARG A 344 9.71 20.21 13.68
N LEU A 345 8.39 20.26 13.80
CA LEU A 345 7.55 19.07 13.98
C LEU A 345 7.51 18.23 12.70
N ILE A 346 7.30 18.84 11.54
CA ILE A 346 7.37 18.14 10.25
C ILE A 346 8.78 17.59 10.01
N ALA A 347 9.83 18.36 10.29
CA ALA A 347 11.21 17.90 10.17
C ALA A 347 11.48 16.66 11.04
N SER A 348 11.00 16.64 12.29
CA SER A 348 11.15 15.47 13.17
C SER A 348 10.39 14.24 12.64
N LYS A 349 9.20 14.43 12.06
CA LYS A 349 8.42 13.34 11.44
C LYS A 349 9.15 12.79 10.22
N LEU A 350 9.58 13.65 9.31
CA LEU A 350 10.32 13.26 8.11
C LEU A 350 11.63 12.56 8.45
N LEU A 351 12.36 13.05 9.46
CA LEU A 351 13.61 12.42 9.90
C LEU A 351 13.36 10.99 10.40
N VAL A 352 12.34 10.76 11.22
CA VAL A 352 11.98 9.42 11.70
C VAL A 352 11.51 8.53 10.54
N ILE A 353 10.68 9.05 9.63
CA ILE A 353 10.21 8.32 8.44
C ILE A 353 11.39 7.93 7.55
N ALA A 354 12.31 8.84 7.29
CA ALA A 354 13.49 8.62 6.47
C ALA A 354 14.44 7.60 7.11
N ALA A 355 14.76 7.77 8.41
CA ALA A 355 15.62 6.85 9.13
C ALA A 355 15.04 5.42 9.18
N CYS A 356 13.75 5.28 9.51
CA CYS A 356 13.13 3.95 9.63
C CYS A 356 13.00 3.25 8.27
N SER A 357 12.74 4.00 7.21
CA SER A 357 12.61 3.42 5.87
C SER A 357 13.97 3.12 5.25
N LEU A 358 15.01 3.89 5.57
CA LEU A 358 16.39 3.56 5.23
C LEU A 358 16.77 2.23 5.89
N VAL A 359 16.43 2.03 7.16
CA VAL A 359 16.65 0.74 7.83
C VAL A 359 15.84 -0.38 7.19
N GLY A 360 14.58 -0.13 6.81
CA GLY A 360 13.77 -1.08 6.05
C GLY A 360 14.43 -1.47 4.71
N TRP A 361 14.95 -0.47 3.98
CA TRP A 361 15.66 -0.68 2.72
C TRP A 361 16.97 -1.45 2.92
N SER A 362 17.77 -1.10 3.94
CA SER A 362 18.97 -1.84 4.31
C SER A 362 18.64 -3.29 4.70
N SER A 363 17.55 -3.54 5.42
CA SER A 363 17.13 -4.90 5.76
C SER A 363 16.78 -5.73 4.53
N MET A 364 16.18 -5.11 3.50
CA MET A 364 15.91 -5.75 2.21
C MET A 364 17.20 -6.06 1.45
N ALA A 365 18.16 -5.13 1.45
CA ALA A 365 19.47 -5.37 0.83
C ALA A 365 20.27 -6.48 1.54
N ILE A 366 20.23 -6.52 2.88
CA ILE A 366 20.84 -7.60 3.68
C ILE A 366 20.16 -8.93 3.37
N ALA A 367 18.83 -8.95 3.26
CA ALA A 367 18.08 -10.14 2.88
C ALA A 367 18.48 -10.65 1.49
N ALA A 368 18.63 -9.76 0.50
CA ALA A 368 19.14 -10.12 -0.83
C ALA A 368 20.55 -10.71 -0.78
N GLY A 369 21.44 -10.11 0.03
CA GLY A 369 22.79 -10.62 0.25
C GLY A 369 22.81 -12.00 0.92
N LEU A 370 22.01 -12.19 1.97
CA LEU A 370 21.84 -13.50 2.62
C LEU A 370 21.31 -14.55 1.65
N HIS A 371 20.35 -14.20 0.79
CA HIS A 371 19.87 -15.09 -0.26
C HIS A 371 21.00 -15.50 -1.23
N SER A 372 21.83 -14.54 -1.69
CA SER A 372 22.96 -14.88 -2.58
C SER A 372 23.95 -15.86 -1.95
N ILE A 373 24.20 -15.73 -0.65
CA ILE A 373 25.08 -16.64 0.10
C ILE A 373 24.42 -18.01 0.27
N LEU A 374 23.14 -18.05 0.67
CA LEU A 374 22.41 -19.30 0.91
C LEU A 374 22.14 -20.11 -0.37
N ALA A 375 22.14 -19.46 -1.53
CA ALA A 375 21.91 -20.08 -2.83
C ALA A 375 23.20 -20.30 -3.63
N ASP A 376 24.39 -20.09 -3.03
CA ASP A 376 25.71 -20.13 -3.70
C ASP A 376 25.75 -19.33 -5.03
N ASN A 377 24.99 -18.24 -5.07
CA ASN A 377 24.73 -17.46 -6.27
C ASN A 377 25.41 -16.10 -6.17
N TRP A 378 26.75 -16.10 -6.11
CA TRP A 378 27.56 -14.89 -5.94
C TRP A 378 27.35 -13.87 -7.06
N HIS A 379 26.96 -14.33 -8.25
CA HIS A 379 26.64 -13.50 -9.42
C HIS A 379 25.30 -12.77 -9.32
N LEU A 380 24.50 -12.99 -8.26
CA LEU A 380 23.19 -12.35 -8.10
C LEU A 380 23.26 -10.82 -8.19
N TRP A 381 24.26 -10.19 -7.55
CA TRP A 381 24.43 -8.73 -7.60
C TRP A 381 24.79 -8.22 -8.99
N GLY A 382 25.63 -8.96 -9.72
CA GLY A 382 25.93 -8.67 -11.13
C GLY A 382 24.66 -8.76 -11.98
N ARG A 383 23.86 -9.81 -11.81
CA ARG A 383 22.59 -10.00 -12.52
C ARG A 383 21.52 -8.96 -12.16
N ILE A 384 21.46 -8.50 -10.90
CA ILE A 384 20.60 -7.37 -10.50
C ILE A 384 21.07 -6.09 -11.21
N GLY A 385 22.38 -5.84 -11.25
CA GLY A 385 22.96 -4.71 -11.98
C GLY A 385 22.67 -4.75 -13.47
N GLU A 386 22.78 -5.93 -14.10
CA GLU A 386 22.42 -6.15 -15.50
C GLU A 386 20.91 -5.99 -15.76
N ALA A 387 20.05 -6.51 -14.89
CA ALA A 387 18.61 -6.32 -15.00
C ALA A 387 18.25 -4.83 -14.88
N ALA A 388 18.90 -4.11 -13.96
CA ALA A 388 18.71 -2.68 -13.78
C ALA A 388 19.25 -1.89 -14.98
N SER A 389 20.42 -2.26 -15.54
CA SER A 389 20.96 -1.61 -16.74
C SER A 389 20.12 -1.89 -17.99
N ARG A 390 19.54 -3.08 -18.14
CA ARG A 390 18.59 -3.40 -19.21
C ARG A 390 17.30 -2.57 -19.10
N LEU A 391 16.77 -2.38 -17.89
CA LEU A 391 15.59 -1.56 -17.66
C LEU A 391 15.80 -0.08 -17.99
N VAL A 392 17.02 0.43 -17.78
CA VAL A 392 17.34 1.83 -18.01
C VAL A 392 17.95 2.04 -19.41
N GLY A 393 18.36 0.98 -20.12
CA GLY A 393 18.81 1.04 -21.52
C GLY A 393 20.32 1.19 -21.71
N GLY A 394 21.15 0.54 -20.88
CA GLY A 394 22.61 0.54 -21.05
C GLY A 394 23.29 1.85 -20.61
N VAL A 395 22.67 2.55 -19.66
CA VAL A 395 23.04 3.92 -19.32
C VAL A 395 24.40 4.00 -18.61
N PRO A 396 25.29 4.94 -19.00
CA PRO A 396 26.63 5.03 -18.44
C PRO A 396 26.67 5.35 -16.94
N VAL A 397 27.76 4.97 -16.27
CA VAL A 397 27.94 4.97 -14.79
C VAL A 397 27.58 6.30 -14.12
N TYR A 398 27.85 7.43 -14.77
CA TYR A 398 27.52 8.74 -14.20
C TYR A 398 26.00 8.96 -14.00
N TRP A 399 25.14 8.27 -14.74
CA TRP A 399 23.69 8.28 -14.54
C TRP A 399 23.27 7.51 -13.30
N TRP A 400 23.98 6.43 -12.95
CA TRP A 400 23.75 5.71 -11.70
C TRP A 400 24.11 6.55 -10.49
N VAL A 401 25.25 7.25 -10.56
CA VAL A 401 25.66 8.22 -9.53
C VAL A 401 24.61 9.33 -9.41
N ALA A 402 24.10 9.81 -10.55
CA ALA A 402 23.08 10.85 -10.61
C ALA A 402 21.73 10.43 -9.99
N ALA A 403 21.27 9.21 -10.30
CA ALA A 403 20.09 8.60 -9.70
C ALA A 403 20.27 8.41 -8.18
N LEU A 404 21.45 7.97 -7.75
CA LEU A 404 21.77 7.73 -6.35
C LEU A 404 21.82 9.04 -5.54
N LEU A 405 22.34 10.13 -6.12
CA LEU A 405 22.35 11.46 -5.50
C LEU A 405 20.96 12.13 -5.46
N SER A 406 20.10 11.85 -6.44
CA SER A 406 18.74 12.42 -6.49
C SER A 406 17.71 11.63 -5.67
N THR A 407 17.98 10.34 -5.40
CA THR A 407 17.09 9.45 -4.63
C THR A 407 16.72 10.01 -3.25
N PRO A 408 17.64 10.53 -2.41
CA PRO A 408 17.28 11.12 -1.12
C PRO A 408 16.32 12.32 -1.24
N LEU A 409 16.49 13.17 -2.25
CA LEU A 409 15.60 14.32 -2.46
C LEU A 409 14.22 13.87 -2.94
N LEU A 410 14.15 12.94 -3.88
CA LEU A 410 12.90 12.35 -4.34
C LEU A 410 12.19 11.61 -3.20
N TYR A 411 12.95 10.96 -2.34
CA TYR A 411 12.44 10.28 -1.15
C TYR A 411 11.86 11.28 -0.12
N ILE A 412 12.58 12.36 0.18
CA ILE A 412 12.10 13.39 1.12
C ILE A 412 10.89 14.11 0.56
N SER A 413 10.90 14.47 -0.73
CA SER A 413 9.79 15.15 -1.40
C SER A 413 8.52 14.28 -1.50
N SER A 414 8.67 12.99 -1.83
CA SER A 414 7.53 12.06 -1.79
C SER A 414 6.97 11.92 -0.37
N SER A 415 7.83 11.82 0.64
CA SER A 415 7.41 11.75 2.05
C SER A 415 6.70 13.03 2.52
N THR A 416 7.18 14.21 2.13
CA THR A 416 6.53 15.49 2.45
C THR A 416 5.20 15.64 1.73
N ILE A 417 5.11 15.24 0.45
CA ILE A 417 3.83 15.24 -0.29
C ILE A 417 2.84 14.31 0.39
N LEU A 418 3.23 13.08 0.74
CA LEU A 418 2.34 12.12 1.40
C LEU A 418 1.83 12.65 2.75
N LEU A 419 2.69 13.30 3.53
CA LEU A 419 2.30 13.95 4.78
C LEU A 419 1.37 15.14 4.55
N ALA A 420 1.70 16.03 3.63
CA ALA A 420 0.87 17.19 3.29
C ALA A 420 -0.51 16.72 2.81
N PHE A 421 -0.49 15.74 1.91
CA PHE A 421 -1.66 15.10 1.34
C PHE A 421 -2.56 14.51 2.41
N GLY A 422 -2.01 13.71 3.32
CA GLY A 422 -2.81 13.09 4.37
C GLY A 422 -3.36 14.05 5.44
N LEU A 423 -2.74 15.22 5.60
CA LEU A 423 -3.27 16.31 6.44
C LEU A 423 -4.39 17.09 5.73
N TRP A 424 -4.32 17.20 4.40
CA TRP A 424 -5.25 17.99 3.59
C TRP A 424 -6.48 17.21 3.11
N ALA A 425 -6.28 15.94 2.73
CA ALA A 425 -7.31 15.06 2.20
C ALA A 425 -8.54 14.87 3.13
N PRO A 426 -8.41 14.77 4.46
CA PRO A 426 -9.56 14.66 5.35
C PRO A 426 -10.47 15.90 5.34
N ARG A 427 -9.92 17.10 5.10
CA ARG A 427 -10.68 18.35 5.05
C ARG A 427 -11.30 18.61 3.68
N HIS A 428 -10.61 18.19 2.63
CA HIS A 428 -11.02 18.42 1.24
C HIS A 428 -11.39 17.13 0.51
N GLY A 429 -12.03 16.19 1.22
CA GLY A 429 -12.31 14.85 0.69
C GLY A 429 -13.05 14.84 -0.64
N LYS A 430 -13.98 15.79 -0.86
CA LYS A 430 -14.69 15.97 -2.14
C LYS A 430 -13.74 16.40 -3.26
N SER A 431 -12.98 17.48 -3.05
CA SER A 431 -12.00 17.97 -4.03
C SER A 431 -10.94 16.91 -4.35
N PHE A 432 -10.50 16.15 -3.34
CA PHE A 432 -9.58 15.04 -3.55
C PHE A 432 -10.21 13.95 -4.43
N SER A 433 -11.43 13.51 -4.13
CA SER A 433 -12.10 12.51 -4.97
C SER A 433 -12.29 13.00 -6.40
N THR A 434 -12.61 14.27 -6.61
CA THR A 434 -12.74 14.87 -7.94
C THR A 434 -11.42 14.88 -8.69
N VAL A 435 -10.32 15.34 -8.07
CA VAL A 435 -8.99 15.34 -8.69
C VAL A 435 -8.52 13.92 -9.01
N ALA A 436 -8.75 12.97 -8.10
CA ALA A 436 -8.41 11.57 -8.33
C ALA A 436 -9.20 11.01 -9.53
N ILE A 437 -10.53 11.22 -9.58
CA ILE A 437 -11.37 10.80 -10.71
C ILE A 437 -10.88 11.41 -12.02
N ILE A 438 -10.54 12.70 -12.03
CA ILE A 438 -10.02 13.38 -13.22
C ILE A 438 -8.68 12.76 -13.66
N LEU A 439 -7.75 12.53 -12.73
CA LEU A 439 -6.45 11.91 -13.04
C LEU A 439 -6.62 10.48 -13.56
N TYR A 440 -7.54 9.69 -12.99
CA TYR A 440 -7.83 8.34 -13.47
C TYR A 440 -8.49 8.36 -14.85
N ALA A 441 -9.45 9.26 -15.08
CA ALA A 441 -10.06 9.45 -16.39
C ALA A 441 -9.00 9.85 -17.43
N HIS A 442 -8.05 10.72 -17.07
CA HIS A 442 -6.91 11.08 -17.93
C HIS A 442 -5.99 9.88 -18.19
N GLY A 443 -5.70 9.06 -17.18
CA GLY A 443 -4.92 7.83 -17.37
C GLY A 443 -5.60 6.84 -18.32
N ILE A 444 -6.91 6.63 -18.14
CA ILE A 444 -7.72 5.77 -19.02
C ILE A 444 -7.74 6.34 -20.44
N LEU A 445 -7.96 7.65 -20.60
CA LEU A 445 -7.94 8.32 -21.91
C LEU A 445 -6.56 8.25 -22.56
N ALA A 446 -5.46 8.36 -21.81
CA ALA A 446 -4.08 8.30 -22.32
C ALA A 446 -3.75 6.91 -22.85
N ILE A 447 -4.16 5.89 -22.10
CA ILE A 447 -4.06 4.50 -22.53
C ILE A 447 -4.94 4.28 -23.76
N TRP A 448 -6.15 4.83 -23.77
CA TRP A 448 -7.08 4.67 -24.89
C TRP A 448 -6.58 5.33 -26.18
N ASP A 449 -6.06 6.56 -26.13
CA ASP A 449 -5.52 7.27 -27.30
C ASP A 449 -4.26 6.60 -27.86
N ALA A 450 -3.34 6.18 -26.97
CA ALA A 450 -2.14 5.44 -27.38
C ALA A 450 -2.48 4.14 -28.12
N ASN A 451 -3.70 3.62 -27.94
CA ASN A 451 -4.13 2.33 -28.46
C ASN A 451 -5.07 2.42 -29.66
N HIS A 452 -5.67 3.57 -29.97
CA HIS A 452 -6.64 3.71 -31.07
C HIS A 452 -6.23 4.71 -32.16
N ASP A 453 -5.03 5.27 -32.08
CA ASP A 453 -4.52 6.29 -33.02
C ASP A 453 -5.53 7.42 -33.29
N TRP A 454 -6.32 7.80 -32.28
CA TRP A 454 -7.36 8.83 -32.39
C TRP A 454 -6.80 10.24 -32.64
N MET A 455 -5.49 10.35 -32.81
CA MET A 455 -4.77 11.60 -33.03
C MET A 455 -5.16 12.66 -31.99
N LEU A 456 -5.39 12.27 -30.72
CA LEU A 456 -5.62 13.23 -29.64
C LEU A 456 -4.33 13.96 -29.23
N ARG A 457 -3.29 13.95 -30.09
CA ARG A 457 -2.04 14.69 -29.92
C ARG A 457 -2.28 16.15 -29.52
N HIS A 458 -3.29 16.80 -30.09
CA HIS A 458 -3.67 18.17 -29.73
C HIS A 458 -4.29 18.26 -28.32
N LEU A 459 -5.09 17.28 -27.92
CA LEU A 459 -5.62 17.19 -26.56
C LEU A 459 -4.49 16.92 -25.55
N TRP A 460 -3.58 15.97 -25.82
CA TRP A 460 -2.47 15.65 -24.92
C TRP A 460 -1.45 16.78 -24.80
N THR A 461 -1.18 17.49 -25.89
CA THR A 461 -0.34 18.69 -25.83
C THR A 461 -1.03 19.77 -25.00
N ALA A 462 -2.32 20.04 -25.22
CA ALA A 462 -3.09 20.98 -24.39
C ALA A 462 -3.17 20.56 -22.91
N CYS A 463 -3.43 19.29 -22.63
CA CYS A 463 -3.42 18.70 -21.28
C CYS A 463 -2.03 18.80 -20.63
N GLY A 464 -0.96 18.51 -21.38
CA GLY A 464 0.42 18.64 -20.89
C GLY A 464 0.78 20.07 -20.51
N TYR A 465 0.43 21.05 -21.36
CA TYR A 465 0.65 22.47 -21.06
C TYR A 465 -0.21 22.95 -19.88
N THR A 466 -1.49 22.59 -19.84
CA THR A 466 -2.38 22.97 -18.75
C THR A 466 -1.93 22.37 -17.43
N LEU A 467 -1.52 21.09 -17.41
CA LEU A 467 -0.97 20.44 -16.21
C LEU A 467 0.34 21.11 -15.78
N ALA A 468 1.23 21.45 -16.71
CA ALA A 468 2.47 22.17 -16.41
C ALA A 468 2.19 23.54 -15.77
N VAL A 469 1.26 24.31 -16.33
CA VAL A 469 0.84 25.61 -15.75
C VAL A 469 0.24 25.43 -14.35
N VAL A 470 -0.62 24.43 -14.16
CA VAL A 470 -1.23 24.13 -12.85
C VAL A 470 -0.17 23.71 -11.83
N ILE A 471 0.83 22.91 -12.22
CA ILE A 471 1.95 22.51 -11.36
C ILE A 471 2.76 23.74 -10.96
N VAL A 472 3.17 24.58 -11.92
CA VAL A 472 3.95 25.80 -11.65
C VAL A 472 3.17 26.74 -10.72
N ALA A 473 1.91 27.04 -11.06
CA ALA A 473 1.06 27.92 -10.27
C ALA A 473 0.84 27.36 -8.85
N GLY A 474 0.54 26.07 -8.73
CA GLY A 474 0.37 25.38 -7.45
C GLY A 474 1.64 25.41 -6.59
N CYS A 475 2.81 25.18 -7.20
CA CYS A 475 4.11 25.26 -6.53
C CYS A 475 4.38 26.68 -6.02
N LEU A 476 4.20 27.70 -6.87
CA LEU A 476 4.41 29.10 -6.49
C LEU A 476 3.45 29.57 -5.41
N ILE A 477 2.16 29.21 -5.49
CA ILE A 477 1.17 29.55 -4.46
C ILE A 477 1.55 28.89 -3.13
N THR A 478 1.97 27.63 -3.15
CA THR A 478 2.38 26.89 -1.95
C THR A 478 3.59 27.53 -1.29
N LEU A 479 4.63 27.84 -2.09
CA LEU A 479 5.84 28.50 -1.63
C LEU A 479 5.55 29.91 -1.09
N ARG A 480 4.75 30.71 -1.81
CA ARG A 480 4.34 32.06 -1.38
C ARG A 480 3.57 32.00 -0.07
N ARG A 481 2.61 31.09 0.07
CA ARG A 481 1.82 30.93 1.30
C ARG A 481 2.68 30.48 2.48
N ALA A 482 3.58 29.53 2.27
CA ALA A 482 4.48 29.06 3.32
C ALA A 482 5.49 30.14 3.75
N SER A 483 5.98 30.95 2.80
CA SER A 483 6.85 32.10 3.07
C SER A 483 6.11 33.20 3.82
N ALA A 484 4.92 33.61 3.36
CA ALA A 484 4.09 34.64 4.00
C ALA A 484 3.65 34.24 5.42
N ALA A 485 3.42 32.95 5.66
CA ALA A 485 3.07 32.41 6.97
C ALA A 485 4.29 32.23 7.90
N GLY A 486 5.52 32.53 7.45
CA GLY A 486 6.75 32.35 8.23
C GLY A 486 7.04 30.88 8.59
N LEU A 487 6.46 29.93 7.85
CA LEU A 487 6.56 28.49 8.13
C LEU A 487 7.82 27.85 7.52
N LEU A 488 8.54 28.58 6.65
CA LEU A 488 9.79 28.13 6.07
C LEU A 488 10.97 28.58 6.94
N GLY A 489 11.49 27.67 7.76
CA GLY A 489 12.77 27.90 8.42
C GLY A 489 13.87 28.13 7.38
N LYS A 490 14.63 29.23 7.52
CA LYS A 490 15.69 29.65 6.56
C LYS A 490 16.64 28.52 6.19
N TRP A 491 17.02 27.69 7.17
CA TRP A 491 17.91 26.54 6.98
C TRP A 491 17.29 25.40 6.18
N LEU A 492 16.04 25.04 6.44
CA LEU A 492 15.34 23.96 5.74
C LEU A 492 15.05 24.35 4.30
N PHE A 493 14.65 25.61 4.08
CA PHE A 493 14.41 26.13 2.75
C PHE A 493 15.73 26.23 1.95
N GLY A 494 16.80 26.72 2.57
CA GLY A 494 18.11 26.78 1.95
C GLY A 494 18.64 25.40 1.54
N SER A 495 18.54 24.39 2.42
CA SER A 495 18.98 23.03 2.07
C SER A 495 18.10 22.37 1.01
N ALA A 496 16.78 22.55 1.09
CA ALA A 496 15.84 22.08 0.05
C ALA A 496 16.13 22.74 -1.31
N PHE A 497 16.44 24.03 -1.32
CA PHE A 497 16.78 24.79 -2.52
C PHE A 497 18.12 24.35 -3.11
N CYS A 498 19.15 24.14 -2.30
CA CYS A 498 20.43 23.60 -2.77
C CYS A 498 20.27 22.20 -3.39
N LEU A 499 19.54 21.30 -2.72
CA LEU A 499 19.26 19.96 -3.25
C LEU A 499 18.41 20.04 -4.54
N TRP A 500 17.46 20.97 -4.59
CA TRP A 500 16.67 21.24 -5.78
C TRP A 500 17.53 21.73 -6.95
N ILE A 501 18.47 22.65 -6.74
CA ILE A 501 19.42 23.08 -7.78
C ILE A 501 20.22 21.89 -8.29
N VAL A 502 20.79 21.08 -7.39
CA VAL A 502 21.54 19.87 -7.78
C VAL A 502 20.66 18.95 -8.62
N TYR A 503 19.41 18.71 -8.20
CA TYR A 503 18.46 17.90 -8.95
C TYR A 503 18.09 18.49 -10.31
N VAL A 504 17.84 19.80 -10.40
CA VAL A 504 17.52 20.50 -11.65
C VAL A 504 18.69 20.43 -12.62
N VAL A 505 19.89 20.78 -12.17
CA VAL A 505 21.11 20.73 -13.00
C VAL A 505 21.32 19.30 -13.49
N LEU A 506 21.13 18.32 -12.62
CA LEU A 506 21.22 16.91 -12.95
C LEU A 506 20.17 16.53 -14.00
N MET A 507 18.89 16.81 -13.78
CA MET A 507 17.81 16.49 -14.74
C MET A 507 17.95 17.22 -16.08
N ILE A 508 18.43 18.47 -16.09
CA ILE A 508 18.72 19.21 -17.32
C ILE A 508 19.88 18.56 -18.06
N SER A 509 21.00 18.28 -17.37
CA SER A 509 22.13 17.57 -17.95
C SER A 509 21.75 16.18 -18.46
N LEU A 510 20.84 15.47 -17.77
CA LEU A 510 20.27 14.21 -18.25
C LEU A 510 19.48 14.47 -19.56
N SER A 511 18.57 15.43 -19.57
CA SER A 511 17.74 15.73 -20.76
C SER A 511 18.53 16.18 -21.99
N LEU A 512 19.67 16.85 -21.80
CA LEU A 512 20.53 17.33 -22.89
C LEU A 512 21.42 16.22 -23.49
N ASN A 513 21.70 15.16 -22.74
CA ASN A 513 22.60 14.07 -23.16
C ASN A 513 21.86 12.84 -23.71
N VAL A 514 20.53 12.81 -23.67
CA VAL A 514 19.77 11.78 -24.40
C VAL A 514 19.79 12.16 -25.88
N GLU A 515 20.49 11.40 -26.71
CA GLU A 515 20.61 11.55 -28.18
C GLU A 515 19.27 11.59 -28.95
N SER A 516 18.13 11.53 -28.26
CA SER A 516 16.78 11.59 -28.80
C SER A 516 15.97 12.82 -28.38
N ALA A 517 16.62 13.91 -27.92
CA ALA A 517 15.93 15.14 -27.51
C ALA A 517 15.00 15.71 -28.60
N ASP A 518 15.35 15.55 -29.88
CA ASP A 518 14.53 15.97 -31.04
C ASP A 518 13.23 15.15 -31.21
N LYS A 519 13.07 14.02 -30.49
CA LYS A 519 11.89 13.15 -30.58
C LYS A 519 10.82 13.44 -29.53
N PHE A 520 11.12 14.25 -28.51
CA PHE A 520 10.15 14.52 -27.44
C PHE A 520 9.25 15.71 -27.79
N PRO A 521 7.91 15.59 -27.68
CA PRO A 521 7.02 16.71 -27.90
C PRO A 521 7.31 17.82 -26.88
N LEU A 522 7.31 19.09 -27.33
CA LEU A 522 7.58 20.27 -26.49
C LEU A 522 6.74 20.29 -25.21
N ALA A 523 5.49 19.81 -25.26
CA ALA A 523 4.64 19.67 -24.08
C ALA A 523 5.21 18.75 -23.00
N ALA A 524 5.88 17.65 -23.38
CA ALA A 524 6.53 16.73 -22.44
C ALA A 524 7.78 17.37 -21.81
N ILE A 525 8.53 18.16 -22.57
CA ILE A 525 9.69 18.92 -22.06
C ILE A 525 9.22 19.98 -21.06
N VAL A 526 8.18 20.74 -21.40
CA VAL A 526 7.60 21.76 -20.52
C VAL A 526 7.00 21.14 -19.25
N LEU A 527 6.32 20.00 -19.39
CA LEU A 527 5.81 19.24 -18.26
C LEU A 527 6.96 18.71 -17.38
N GLY A 528 7.99 18.10 -17.96
CA GLY A 528 9.19 17.64 -17.26
C GLY A 528 9.87 18.77 -16.49
N GLY A 529 10.04 19.93 -17.13
CA GLY A 529 10.56 21.14 -16.49
C GLY A 529 9.68 21.63 -15.34
N SER A 530 8.36 21.58 -15.48
CA SER A 530 7.43 21.96 -14.40
C SER A 530 7.50 21.01 -13.20
N LEU A 531 7.69 19.70 -13.44
CA LEU A 531 7.83 18.69 -12.38
C LEU A 531 9.09 18.90 -11.55
N LEU A 532 10.11 19.56 -12.09
CA LEU A 532 11.30 19.92 -11.31
C LEU A 532 10.96 20.82 -10.12
N LEU A 533 9.88 21.61 -10.15
CA LEU A 533 9.48 22.48 -9.03
C LEU A 533 8.78 21.71 -7.89
N VAL A 534 8.26 20.51 -8.16
CA VAL A 534 7.46 19.73 -7.20
C VAL A 534 8.25 19.39 -5.94
N PRO A 535 9.51 18.90 -5.99
CA PRO A 535 10.29 18.63 -4.79
C PRO A 535 10.48 19.85 -3.89
N LEU A 536 10.66 21.04 -4.47
CA LEU A 536 10.81 22.28 -3.71
C LEU A 536 9.50 22.66 -3.03
N ALA A 537 8.39 22.68 -3.78
CA ALA A 537 7.06 22.99 -3.23
C ALA A 537 6.61 21.97 -2.17
N ALA A 538 6.98 20.70 -2.33
CA ALA A 538 6.70 19.63 -1.38
C ALA A 538 7.25 19.92 0.02
N THR A 539 8.46 20.49 0.11
CA THR A 539 9.06 20.87 1.42
C THR A 539 8.28 21.97 2.14
N ALA A 540 7.57 22.83 1.40
CA ALA A 540 6.69 23.86 1.92
C ALA A 540 5.25 23.38 2.19
N ALA A 541 4.79 22.39 1.44
CA ALA A 541 3.42 21.87 1.51
C ALA A 541 3.10 21.23 2.87
N ALA A 542 4.02 20.43 3.43
CA ALA A 542 3.75 19.72 4.69
C ALA A 542 3.64 20.66 5.92
N PRO A 543 4.53 21.66 6.12
CA PRO A 543 4.35 22.67 7.16
C PRO A 543 3.07 23.49 6.99
N LEU A 544 2.71 23.86 5.75
CA LEU A 544 1.49 24.60 5.44
C LEU A 544 0.23 23.79 5.75
N ALA A 545 0.21 22.52 5.35
CA ALA A 545 -0.86 21.59 5.65
C ALA A 545 -0.99 21.38 7.17
N LEU A 546 0.12 21.28 7.89
CA LEU A 546 0.11 21.17 9.36
C LEU A 546 -0.40 22.45 10.04
N ALA A 547 0.03 23.63 9.56
CA ALA A 547 -0.39 24.91 10.11
C ALA A 547 -1.88 25.17 9.92
N SER A 548 -2.40 24.96 8.69
CA SER A 548 -3.85 24.99 8.46
C SER A 548 -4.56 23.97 9.35
N TYR A 549 -4.04 22.75 9.45
CA TYR A 549 -4.61 21.71 10.31
C TYR A 549 -4.65 22.08 11.80
N ARG A 550 -3.68 22.85 12.30
CA ARG A 550 -3.57 23.31 13.70
C ARG A 550 -4.46 24.50 14.04
N HIS A 551 -4.61 25.44 13.12
CA HIS A 551 -5.16 26.77 13.42
C HIS A 551 -6.58 27.01 12.86
N GLY A 552 -7.14 26.05 12.12
CA GLY A 552 -8.46 26.15 11.51
C GLY A 552 -8.34 26.41 10.03
#